data_AF-A0A517LWI8-F1
#
_entry.id   AF-A0A517LWI8-F1
#
_cell.length_a   1.000
_cell.length_b   1.000
_cell.length_c   1.000
_cell.angle_alpha   90.00
_cell.angle_beta   90.00
_cell.angle_gamma   90.00
#
_symmetry.space_group_name_H-M   'P 1'
#
loop_
_entity.id
_entity.type
_entity.pdbx_description
1 polymer ?
#
loop_
_entity_poly.entity_id
_entity_poly.type
_entity_poly.pdbx_seq_one_letter_code
_entity_poly.pdbx_strand_id
1 'polypeptide(L)'
;MIAATLPRQLTMQHECRWRHTILATKKDINLGFYLVQNDETAGWMGGYLVLNSSGRPLEFHCSLPLRPTRTQQILYGPSLGAYLVGDLIGKALLDRAKMKTQLVLADNVDALPLARRSGIPFACTEVSKRANIDDVIEVDGWQAIASPGQRGEVMEILQELPATFDLNEPFDRIREAFSEARGTSRAAA
;
A
#
# COMPACT_ATOMS: atom_id res chain seq x y z
N MET A 1 52.55 34.74 -57.42
CA MET A 1 52.33 35.90 -56.53
C MET A 1 50.96 36.45 -56.89
N ILE A 2 49.89 36.38 -56.11
CA ILE A 2 49.69 36.46 -54.66
C ILE A 2 48.47 35.61 -54.29
N ALA A 3 48.54 34.93 -53.14
CA ALA A 3 47.47 34.17 -52.54
C ALA A 3 46.36 35.09 -51.99
N ALA A 4 45.10 34.66 -52.09
CA ALA A 4 44.02 35.22 -51.28
C ALA A 4 43.03 34.11 -50.90
N THR A 5 43.20 33.68 -49.67
CA THR A 5 42.47 32.66 -48.91
C THR A 5 41.00 33.04 -48.73
N LEU A 6 40.07 32.11 -48.97
CA LEU A 6 38.65 32.26 -48.62
C LEU A 6 38.46 32.41 -47.10
N PRO A 7 37.66 33.36 -46.61
CA PRO A 7 37.16 33.33 -45.25
C PRO A 7 35.98 32.35 -45.12
N ARG A 8 36.16 31.42 -44.19
CA ARG A 8 35.17 30.47 -43.66
C ARG A 8 34.04 31.25 -42.99
N GLN A 9 32.92 31.48 -43.69
CA GLN A 9 31.69 31.96 -43.05
C GLN A 9 30.93 30.79 -42.44
N LEU A 10 30.85 30.85 -41.12
CA LEU A 10 30.20 29.93 -40.21
C LEU A 10 28.83 30.52 -39.88
N THR A 11 27.79 30.12 -40.60
CA THR A 11 26.40 30.41 -40.21
C THR A 11 25.46 29.44 -40.90
N MET A 12 25.14 28.34 -40.23
CA MET A 12 23.90 27.63 -40.47
C MET A 12 23.37 27.15 -39.12
N GLN A 13 22.44 27.94 -38.61
CA GLN A 13 21.53 27.56 -37.55
C GLN A 13 20.68 26.40 -38.05
N HIS A 14 20.86 25.20 -37.50
CA HIS A 14 19.86 24.14 -37.66
C HIS A 14 19.59 23.49 -36.31
N GLU A 15 18.49 23.96 -35.74
CA GLU A 15 17.43 23.14 -35.16
C GLU A 15 17.85 22.20 -34.03
N CYS A 16 17.59 22.70 -32.81
CA CYS A 16 17.37 21.90 -31.62
C CYS A 16 16.37 20.76 -31.89
N ARG A 17 16.88 19.58 -32.25
CA ARG A 17 16.07 18.36 -32.35
C ARG A 17 15.94 17.75 -30.95
N TRP A 18 15.17 18.42 -30.09
CA TRP A 18 14.65 17.80 -28.88
C TRP A 18 13.73 16.66 -29.31
N ARG A 19 14.23 15.42 -29.28
CA ARG A 19 13.39 14.21 -29.26
C ARG A 19 12.59 14.26 -27.97
N HIS A 20 11.46 14.96 -28.02
CA HIS A 20 10.36 14.72 -27.11
C HIS A 20 9.86 13.32 -27.43
N THR A 21 10.51 12.30 -26.87
CA THR A 21 9.81 11.08 -26.54
C THR A 21 8.67 11.55 -25.64
N ILE A 22 7.46 11.57 -26.18
CA ILE A 22 6.25 11.72 -25.38
C ILE A 22 6.30 10.53 -24.43
N LEU A 23 6.89 10.72 -23.25
CA LEU A 23 6.74 9.82 -22.13
C LEU A 23 5.25 9.84 -21.86
N ALA A 24 4.56 8.76 -22.23
CA ALA A 24 3.20 8.53 -21.79
C ALA A 24 3.19 8.81 -20.29
N THR A 25 2.39 9.79 -19.85
CA THR A 25 2.26 10.12 -18.44
C THR A 25 1.69 8.89 -17.76
N LYS A 26 2.55 8.11 -17.11
CA LYS A 26 2.13 6.95 -16.33
C LYS A 26 1.14 7.45 -15.29
N LYS A 27 -0.03 6.83 -15.22
CA LYS A 27 -1.03 7.15 -14.20
C LYS A 27 -0.38 6.93 -12.83
N ASP A 28 -0.38 7.95 -11.98
CA ASP A 28 0.14 7.81 -10.62
C ASP A 28 -0.79 6.88 -9.83
N ILE A 29 -0.32 5.66 -9.58
CA ILE A 29 -1.00 4.70 -8.72
C ILE A 29 -0.63 4.99 -7.26
N ASN A 30 -1.65 5.01 -6.41
CA ASN A 30 -1.55 5.01 -4.97
C ASN A 30 -1.96 3.64 -4.42
N LEU A 31 -1.10 3.06 -3.60
CA LEU A 31 -1.31 1.81 -2.89
C LEU A 31 -1.55 2.10 -1.41
N GLY A 32 -2.53 1.42 -0.82
CA GLY A 32 -2.71 1.39 0.63
C GLY A 32 -2.07 0.14 1.23
N PHE A 33 -1.40 0.29 2.36
CA PHE A 33 -0.87 -0.81 3.16
C PHE A 33 -1.55 -0.76 4.52
N TYR A 34 -2.31 -1.79 4.82
CA TYR A 34 -3.15 -1.91 6.00
C TYR A 34 -2.61 -3.02 6.90
N LEU A 35 -2.26 -2.69 8.13
CA LEU A 35 -1.67 -3.63 9.07
C LEU A 35 -2.38 -3.56 10.41
N VAL A 36 -2.67 -4.72 11.01
CA VAL A 36 -3.23 -4.81 12.36
C VAL A 36 -2.40 -5.73 13.22
N GLN A 37 -1.97 -5.23 14.37
CA GLN A 37 -1.29 -6.02 15.39
C GLN A 37 -2.10 -6.06 16.67
N ASN A 38 -2.10 -7.24 17.30
CA ASN A 38 -2.56 -7.39 18.67
C ASN A 38 -1.34 -7.50 19.59
N ASP A 39 -1.13 -6.47 20.39
CA ASP A 39 -0.11 -6.47 21.42
C ASP A 39 -0.71 -6.89 22.77
N GLU A 40 -0.03 -7.77 23.50
CA GLU A 40 -0.51 -8.23 24.81
C GLU A 40 -0.70 -7.07 25.81
N THR A 41 0.17 -6.06 25.75
CA THR A 41 0.20 -4.95 26.72
C THR A 41 -0.61 -3.73 26.28
N ALA A 42 -0.64 -3.40 24.99
CA ALA A 42 -1.36 -2.24 24.47
C ALA A 42 -2.75 -2.60 23.92
N GLY A 43 -2.95 -3.83 23.46
CA GLY A 43 -4.14 -4.27 22.73
C GLY A 43 -3.99 -4.14 21.21
N TRP A 44 -5.13 -4.13 20.52
CA TRP A 44 -5.19 -4.09 19.06
C TRP A 44 -4.89 -2.69 18.53
N MET A 45 -4.02 -2.60 17.53
CA MET A 45 -3.68 -1.36 16.84
C MET A 45 -3.62 -1.59 15.34
N GLY A 46 -4.16 -0.63 14.59
CA GLY A 46 -4.09 -0.61 13.14
C GLY A 46 -3.26 0.55 12.61
N GLY A 47 -2.70 0.34 11.43
CA GLY A 47 -1.94 1.31 10.68
C GLY A 47 -2.34 1.26 9.23
N TYR A 48 -2.45 2.43 8.61
CA TYR A 48 -2.76 2.57 7.19
C TYR A 48 -1.79 3.55 6.56
N LEU A 49 -0.92 3.05 5.68
CA LEU A 49 0.10 3.80 4.97
C LEU A 49 -0.26 3.86 3.49
N VAL A 50 -0.35 5.06 2.93
CA VAL A 50 -0.57 5.26 1.50
C VAL A 50 0.75 5.63 0.83
N LEU A 51 1.14 4.87 -0.18
CA LEU A 51 2.33 5.10 -1.00
C LEU A 51 1.93 5.39 -2.44
N ASN A 52 2.74 6.17 -3.16
CA ASN A 52 2.68 6.19 -4.63
C ASN A 52 3.41 4.96 -5.23
N SER A 53 3.37 4.83 -6.56
CA SER A 53 4.04 3.75 -7.31
C SER A 53 5.57 3.76 -7.22
N SER A 54 6.20 4.82 -6.69
CA SER A 54 7.64 4.88 -6.43
C SER A 54 8.00 4.57 -4.97
N GLY A 55 7.04 4.22 -4.12
CA GLY A 55 7.25 3.88 -2.71
C GLY A 55 7.31 5.09 -1.77
N ARG A 56 6.96 6.29 -2.25
CA ARG A 56 6.95 7.52 -1.46
C ARG A 56 5.72 7.57 -0.55
N PRO A 57 5.88 7.79 0.77
CA PRO A 57 4.76 8.04 1.67
C PRO A 57 3.98 9.29 1.30
N LEU A 58 2.67 9.14 1.15
CA LEU A 58 1.72 10.22 0.88
C LEU A 58 0.87 10.55 2.11
N GLU A 59 0.44 9.52 2.83
CA GLU A 59 -0.43 9.63 4.00
C GLU A 59 -0.17 8.47 4.96
N PHE A 60 -0.25 8.72 6.27
CA PHE A 60 -0.17 7.68 7.29
C PHE A 60 -1.16 7.96 8.41
N HIS A 61 -1.92 6.93 8.80
CA HIS A 61 -2.81 6.95 9.96
C HIS A 61 -2.52 5.76 10.86
N CYS A 62 -2.68 5.97 12.16
CA CYS A 62 -2.70 4.90 13.15
C CYS A 62 -3.94 5.02 14.03
N SER A 63 -4.46 3.89 14.49
CA SER A 63 -5.52 3.86 15.50
C SER A 63 -4.92 3.96 16.90
N LEU A 64 -5.70 4.45 17.85
CA LEU A 64 -5.38 4.24 19.25
C LEU A 64 -5.46 2.74 19.59
N PRO A 65 -4.70 2.26 20.59
CA PRO A 65 -4.82 0.90 21.07
C PRO A 65 -6.25 0.61 21.57
N LEU A 66 -6.80 -0.52 21.13
CA LEU A 66 -8.15 -0.94 21.48
C LEU A 66 -8.12 -2.30 22.18
N ARG A 67 -8.78 -2.39 23.33
CA ARG A 67 -8.96 -3.65 24.06
C ARG A 67 -10.43 -4.05 24.05
N PRO A 68 -10.79 -5.20 23.42
CA PRO A 68 -12.16 -5.68 23.45
C PRO A 68 -12.55 -6.01 24.89
N THR A 69 -13.72 -5.53 25.31
CA THR A 69 -14.27 -5.84 26.63
C THR A 69 -14.55 -7.33 26.78
N ARG A 70 -14.65 -7.82 28.03
CA ARG A 70 -15.00 -9.23 28.27
C ARG A 70 -16.34 -9.61 27.63
N THR A 71 -17.31 -8.70 27.67
CA THR A 71 -18.61 -8.89 27.01
C THR A 71 -18.46 -9.03 25.49
N GLN A 72 -17.69 -8.16 24.83
CA GLN A 72 -17.42 -8.30 23.39
C GLN A 72 -16.74 -9.63 23.06
N GLN A 73 -15.75 -10.06 23.85
CA GLN A 73 -15.09 -11.35 23.65
C GLN A 73 -16.09 -12.52 23.70
N ILE A 74 -17.04 -12.49 24.64
CA ILE A 74 -18.06 -13.54 24.77
C ILE A 74 -19.05 -13.49 23.60
N LEU A 75 -19.54 -12.29 23.25
CA LEU A 75 -20.58 -12.13 22.23
C LEU A 75 -20.09 -12.41 20.81
N TYR A 76 -18.89 -11.95 20.47
CA TYR A 76 -18.31 -12.16 19.13
C TYR A 76 -17.61 -13.53 19.02
N GLY A 77 -17.00 -14.02 20.10
CA GLY A 77 -16.32 -15.31 20.09
C GLY A 77 -15.31 -15.41 18.92
N PRO A 78 -15.43 -16.44 18.04
CA PRO A 78 -14.55 -16.60 16.89
C PRO A 78 -14.57 -15.44 15.87
N SER A 79 -15.65 -14.65 15.80
CA SER A 79 -15.74 -13.52 14.85
C SER A 79 -15.14 -12.22 15.40
N LEU A 80 -14.54 -12.25 16.59
CA LEU A 80 -13.95 -11.06 17.21
C LEU A 80 -12.84 -10.46 16.34
N GLY A 81 -11.99 -11.28 15.72
CA GLY A 81 -10.92 -10.82 14.82
C GLY A 81 -11.49 -9.99 13.66
N ALA A 82 -12.39 -10.58 12.88
CA ALA A 82 -13.10 -9.92 11.78
C ALA A 82 -13.79 -8.62 12.19
N TYR A 83 -14.43 -8.59 13.36
CA TYR A 83 -15.07 -7.38 13.88
C TYR A 83 -14.03 -6.28 14.22
N LEU A 84 -12.93 -6.64 14.89
CA LEU A 84 -11.90 -5.67 15.29
C LEU A 84 -11.13 -5.16 14.07
N VAL A 85 -10.62 -6.06 13.24
CA VAL A 85 -9.83 -5.78 12.04
C VAL A 85 -10.69 -5.05 11.01
N GLY A 86 -11.82 -5.62 10.60
CA GLY A 86 -12.67 -5.01 9.58
C GLY A 86 -13.50 -3.84 10.09
N ASP A 87 -14.38 -4.08 11.06
CA ASP A 87 -15.47 -3.14 11.36
C ASP A 87 -15.07 -1.97 12.23
N LEU A 88 -14.15 -2.17 13.19
CA LEU A 88 -13.67 -1.09 14.04
C LEU A 88 -12.44 -0.39 13.45
N ILE A 89 -11.32 -1.10 13.34
CA ILE A 89 -10.03 -0.52 12.98
C ILE A 89 -10.01 -0.16 11.50
N GLY A 90 -10.34 -1.12 10.63
CA GLY A 90 -10.33 -0.96 9.18
C GLY A 90 -11.23 0.18 8.74
N LYS A 91 -12.49 0.16 9.20
CA LYS A 91 -13.43 1.27 8.94
C LYS A 91 -12.85 2.62 9.36
N ALA A 92 -12.37 2.75 10.60
CA ALA A 92 -11.91 4.03 11.11
C ALA A 92 -10.71 4.60 10.34
N LEU A 93 -9.78 3.73 9.91
CA LEU A 93 -8.60 4.16 9.16
C LEU A 93 -8.91 4.48 7.70
N LEU A 94 -9.73 3.65 7.04
CA LEU A 94 -10.12 3.88 5.65
C LEU A 94 -11.03 5.11 5.50
N ASP A 95 -11.99 5.32 6.41
CA ASP A 95 -12.88 6.49 6.38
C ASP A 95 -12.11 7.81 6.62
N ARG A 96 -10.97 7.76 7.32
CA ARG A 96 -10.12 8.92 7.60
C ARG A 96 -9.17 9.24 6.45
N ALA A 97 -8.83 8.25 5.62
CA ALA A 97 -7.90 8.41 4.51
C ALA A 97 -8.46 9.40 3.49
N LYS A 98 -7.64 10.38 3.11
CA LYS A 98 -8.01 11.38 2.09
C LYS A 98 -7.49 10.98 0.71
N MET A 99 -6.38 10.25 0.68
CA MET A 99 -5.78 9.76 -0.56
C MET A 99 -6.56 8.56 -1.10
N LYS A 100 -7.05 8.69 -2.34
CA LYS A 100 -7.68 7.56 -3.04
C LYS A 100 -6.62 6.55 -3.44
N THR A 101 -6.75 5.33 -2.92
CA THR A 101 -5.93 4.18 -3.29
C THR A 101 -6.63 3.35 -4.36
N GLN A 102 -5.84 2.66 -5.19
CA GLN A 102 -6.34 1.79 -6.23
C GLN A 102 -6.32 0.33 -5.77
N LEU A 103 -5.49 0.00 -4.80
CA LEU A 103 -5.35 -1.32 -4.19
C LEU A 103 -4.98 -1.14 -2.72
N VAL A 104 -5.54 -1.97 -1.85
CA VAL A 104 -5.09 -2.10 -0.46
C VAL A 104 -4.48 -3.48 -0.24
N LEU A 105 -3.25 -3.48 0.25
CA LEU A 105 -2.52 -4.67 0.68
C LEU A 105 -2.64 -4.80 2.20
N ALA A 106 -3.10 -5.95 2.67
CA ALA A 106 -3.31 -6.24 4.07
C ALA A 106 -2.40 -7.38 4.56
N ASP A 107 -2.10 -7.41 5.86
CA ASP A 107 -1.35 -8.51 6.49
C ASP A 107 -2.22 -9.51 7.25
N ASN A 108 -3.53 -9.28 7.28
CA ASN A 108 -4.50 -10.12 7.97
C ASN A 108 -5.72 -10.41 7.08
N VAL A 109 -6.08 -11.68 6.94
CA VAL A 109 -7.17 -12.13 6.05
C VAL A 109 -8.54 -11.56 6.44
N ASP A 110 -8.73 -11.23 7.72
CA ASP A 110 -9.95 -10.61 8.25
C ASP A 110 -10.20 -9.20 7.68
N ALA A 111 -9.21 -8.60 6.99
CA ALA A 111 -9.35 -7.33 6.30
C ALA A 111 -10.03 -7.45 4.92
N LEU A 112 -10.01 -8.62 4.27
CA LEU A 112 -10.53 -8.78 2.90
C LEU A 112 -12.02 -8.36 2.73
N PRO A 113 -12.93 -8.62 3.69
CA PRO A 113 -14.32 -8.14 3.60
C PRO A 113 -14.46 -6.61 3.46
N LEU A 114 -13.43 -5.82 3.83
CA LEU A 114 -13.42 -4.37 3.62
C LEU A 114 -13.45 -3.97 2.15
N ALA A 115 -13.01 -4.83 1.24
CA ALA A 115 -13.02 -4.54 -0.19
C ALA A 115 -14.44 -4.21 -0.68
N ARG A 116 -15.43 -5.01 -0.28
CA ARG A 116 -16.84 -4.78 -0.63
C ARG A 116 -17.39 -3.49 -0.04
N ARG A 117 -16.93 -3.13 1.16
CA ARG A 117 -17.41 -1.94 1.88
C ARG A 117 -16.81 -0.65 1.33
N SER A 118 -15.53 -0.68 0.96
CA SER A 118 -14.79 0.48 0.44
C SER A 118 -14.92 0.66 -1.07
N GLY A 119 -15.24 -0.41 -1.80
CA GLY A 119 -15.22 -0.42 -3.27
C GLY A 119 -13.80 -0.41 -3.84
N ILE A 120 -12.80 -0.72 -3.02
CA ILE A 120 -11.38 -0.79 -3.41
C ILE A 120 -10.98 -2.28 -3.40
N PRO A 121 -10.22 -2.79 -4.39
CA PRO A 121 -9.72 -4.16 -4.34
C PRO A 121 -8.72 -4.35 -3.20
N PHE A 122 -8.76 -5.52 -2.57
CA PHE A 122 -7.82 -5.91 -1.52
C PHE A 122 -7.06 -7.17 -1.90
N ALA A 123 -5.82 -7.27 -1.42
CA ALA A 123 -5.10 -8.53 -1.31
C ALA A 123 -4.43 -8.65 0.06
N CYS A 124 -4.29 -9.88 0.56
CA CYS A 124 -3.71 -10.16 1.84
C CYS A 124 -2.50 -11.09 1.73
N THR A 125 -1.38 -10.75 2.37
CA THR A 125 -0.16 -11.56 2.39
C THR A 125 -0.30 -12.84 3.23
N GLU A 126 -1.30 -12.90 4.11
CA GLU A 126 -1.61 -14.11 4.88
C GLU A 126 -2.34 -15.13 4.00
N VAL A 127 -1.57 -16.03 3.37
CA VAL A 127 -2.14 -17.12 2.57
C VAL A 127 -2.56 -18.27 3.49
N SER A 128 -3.85 -18.33 3.80
CA SER A 128 -4.45 -19.43 4.57
C SER A 128 -4.54 -20.72 3.75
N LYS A 129 -4.39 -21.90 4.38
CA LYS A 129 -4.60 -23.21 3.72
C LYS A 129 -6.02 -23.42 3.16
N ARG A 130 -6.98 -22.61 3.58
CA ARG A 130 -8.38 -22.61 3.13
C ARG A 130 -8.66 -21.58 2.04
N ALA A 131 -7.62 -20.90 1.55
CA ALA A 131 -7.72 -19.97 0.45
C ALA A 131 -8.35 -20.64 -0.77
N ASN A 132 -9.25 -19.92 -1.45
CA ASN A 132 -9.67 -20.31 -2.77
C ASN A 132 -8.48 -20.13 -3.73
N ILE A 133 -8.09 -21.20 -4.42
CA ILE A 133 -6.92 -21.21 -5.32
C ILE A 133 -7.09 -20.16 -6.42
N ASP A 134 -8.32 -19.93 -6.87
CA ASP A 134 -8.63 -18.94 -7.93
C ASP A 134 -8.39 -17.50 -7.50
N ASP A 135 -8.25 -17.24 -6.19
CA ASP A 135 -7.96 -15.91 -5.64
C ASP A 135 -6.48 -15.76 -5.24
N VAL A 136 -5.66 -16.80 -5.38
CA VAL A 136 -4.22 -16.74 -5.06
C VAL A 136 -3.46 -15.92 -6.10
N ILE A 137 -2.59 -15.07 -5.60
CA ILE A 137 -1.68 -14.20 -6.34
C ILE A 137 -0.25 -14.62 -6.03
N GLU A 138 0.54 -14.75 -7.09
CA GLU A 138 1.98 -14.93 -7.01
C GLU A 138 2.66 -13.99 -8.02
N VAL A 139 3.49 -13.07 -7.52
CA VAL A 139 4.22 -12.08 -8.31
C VAL A 139 5.64 -11.97 -7.76
N ASP A 140 6.65 -12.30 -8.55
CA ASP A 140 8.07 -12.21 -8.17
C ASP A 140 8.40 -12.86 -6.81
N GLY A 141 7.75 -13.99 -6.50
CA GLY A 141 7.90 -14.72 -5.24
C GLY A 141 7.11 -14.14 -4.05
N TRP A 142 6.45 -13.01 -4.23
CA TRP A 142 5.46 -12.49 -3.29
C TRP A 142 4.13 -13.23 -3.47
N GLN A 143 3.58 -13.73 -2.37
CA GLN A 143 2.33 -14.47 -2.34
C GLN A 143 1.27 -13.73 -1.54
N ALA A 144 0.05 -13.71 -2.09
CA ALA A 144 -1.10 -13.14 -1.42
C ALA A 144 -2.39 -13.82 -1.88
N ILE A 145 -3.48 -13.53 -1.19
CA ILE A 145 -4.83 -13.88 -1.62
C ILE A 145 -5.62 -12.60 -1.89
N ALA A 146 -6.20 -12.49 -3.08
CA ALA A 146 -7.12 -11.41 -3.40
C ALA A 146 -8.44 -11.58 -2.64
N SER A 147 -9.15 -10.48 -2.45
CA SER A 147 -10.57 -10.54 -2.14
C SER A 147 -11.31 -11.32 -3.23
N PRO A 148 -12.36 -12.11 -2.89
CA PRO A 148 -12.99 -13.04 -3.83
C PRO A 148 -13.42 -12.38 -5.13
N GLY A 149 -12.92 -12.91 -6.26
CA GLY A 149 -13.23 -12.44 -7.61
C GLY A 149 -12.48 -11.17 -8.05
N GLN A 150 -11.58 -10.63 -7.22
CA GLN A 150 -10.80 -9.42 -7.55
C GLN A 150 -9.37 -9.71 -8.01
N ARG A 151 -8.96 -10.97 -8.11
CA ARG A 151 -7.60 -11.36 -8.52
C ARG A 151 -7.12 -10.66 -9.80
N GLY A 152 -7.96 -10.57 -10.83
CA GLY A 152 -7.60 -9.94 -12.10
C GLY A 152 -7.24 -8.46 -11.95
N GLU A 153 -8.09 -7.70 -11.24
CA GLU A 153 -7.88 -6.26 -10.97
C GLU A 153 -6.64 -6.03 -10.11
N VAL A 154 -6.42 -6.86 -9.08
CA VAL A 154 -5.20 -6.77 -8.26
C VAL A 154 -3.94 -7.03 -9.10
N MET A 155 -3.95 -8.08 -9.93
CA MET A 155 -2.81 -8.42 -10.78
C MET A 155 -2.47 -7.31 -11.78
N GLU A 156 -3.48 -6.68 -12.38
CA GLU A 156 -3.30 -5.55 -13.30
C GLU A 156 -2.57 -4.38 -12.60
N ILE A 157 -3.00 -4.03 -11.39
CA ILE A 157 -2.38 -2.94 -10.60
C ILE A 157 -0.94 -3.30 -10.20
N LEU A 158 -0.69 -4.54 -9.77
CA LEU A 158 0.65 -4.97 -9.35
C LEU A 158 1.64 -4.98 -10.52
N GLN A 159 1.20 -5.33 -11.74
CA GLN A 159 2.04 -5.29 -12.94
C GLN A 159 2.47 -3.88 -13.35
N GLU A 160 1.75 -2.84 -12.89
CA GLU A 160 2.17 -1.46 -13.11
C GLU A 160 3.29 -1.01 -12.15
N LEU A 161 3.62 -1.77 -11.12
CA LEU A 161 4.67 -1.40 -10.18
C LEU A 161 6.07 -1.63 -10.77
N PRO A 162 7.07 -0.81 -10.41
CA PRO A 162 8.45 -1.11 -10.74
C PRO A 162 8.87 -2.46 -10.14
N ALA A 163 9.65 -3.27 -10.87
CA ALA A 163 10.17 -4.54 -10.36
C ALA A 163 11.05 -4.39 -9.10
N THR A 164 11.52 -3.18 -8.80
CA THR A 164 12.28 -2.85 -7.59
C THR A 164 11.39 -2.51 -6.39
N PHE A 165 10.06 -2.45 -6.55
CA PHE A 165 9.14 -2.12 -5.47
C PHE A 165 8.97 -3.34 -4.56
N ASP A 166 9.49 -3.27 -3.34
CA ASP A 166 9.29 -4.30 -2.32
C ASP A 166 7.90 -4.14 -1.69
N LEU A 167 7.04 -5.15 -1.84
CA LEU A 167 5.68 -5.16 -1.31
C LEU A 167 5.62 -5.45 0.20
N ASN A 168 6.69 -5.96 0.80
CA ASN A 168 6.75 -6.28 2.23
C ASN A 168 7.26 -5.09 3.06
N GLU A 169 8.25 -4.36 2.55
CA GLU A 169 8.91 -3.25 3.25
C GLU A 169 7.94 -2.19 3.80
N PRO A 170 6.82 -1.82 3.12
CA PRO A 170 5.85 -0.88 3.68
C PRO A 170 5.19 -1.37 4.96
N PHE A 171 5.00 -2.69 5.14
CA PHE A 171 4.48 -3.24 6.39
C PHE A 171 5.50 -3.07 7.52
N ASP A 172 6.79 -3.22 7.24
CA ASP A 172 7.85 -3.01 8.25
C ASP A 172 7.88 -1.56 8.73
N ARG A 173 7.73 -0.59 7.83
CA ARG A 173 7.58 0.83 8.21
C ARG A 173 6.44 1.06 9.21
N ILE A 174 5.29 0.41 9.00
CA ILE A 174 4.15 0.54 9.91
C ILE A 174 4.50 -0.06 11.29
N ARG A 175 5.17 -1.22 11.33
CA ARG A 175 5.60 -1.87 12.58
C ARG A 175 6.62 -1.02 13.35
N GLU A 176 7.54 -0.38 12.65
CA GLU A 176 8.50 0.56 13.24
C GLU A 176 7.78 1.77 13.84
N ALA A 177 6.85 2.37 13.09
CA ALA A 177 6.05 3.51 13.57
C ALA A 177 5.22 3.16 14.83
N PHE A 178 4.66 1.95 14.90
CA PHE A 178 3.99 1.47 16.12
C PHE A 178 4.95 1.38 17.31
N SER A 179 6.17 0.90 17.08
CA SER A 179 7.19 0.76 18.12
C SER A 179 7.61 2.13 18.67
N GLU A 180 7.79 3.12 17.80
CA GLU A 180 8.14 4.50 18.18
C GLU A 180 7.02 5.20 18.98
N ALA A 181 5.76 5.05 18.56
CA ALA A 181 4.61 5.62 19.26
C ALA A 181 4.47 5.09 20.70
N ARG A 182 4.82 3.81 20.92
CA ARG A 182 4.86 3.19 22.25
C ARG A 182 6.04 3.69 23.09
N GLY A 183 7.21 3.83 22.48
CA GLY A 183 8.41 4.36 23.16
C GLY A 183 8.20 5.77 23.69
N THR A 184 7.55 6.62 22.90
CA THR A 184 7.16 7.98 23.28
C THR A 184 6.16 8.00 24.44
N SER A 185 5.22 7.06 24.47
CA SER A 185 4.21 6.95 25.53
C SER A 185 4.79 6.46 26.87
N ARG A 186 5.83 5.62 26.84
CA ARG A 186 6.54 5.16 28.05
C ARG A 186 7.48 6.22 28.65
N ALA A 187 8.02 7.12 27.83
CA ALA A 187 8.90 8.19 28.30
C ALA A 187 8.15 9.37 28.93
N ALA A 188 6.83 9.47 28.71
CA ALA A 188 5.98 10.54 29.21
C ALA A 188 5.13 10.15 30.44
N ALA A 189 5.26 8.92 30.93
CA ALA A 189 4.56 8.38 32.10
C ALA A 189 5.54 8.16 33.27
#